data_AF-A0A9D5HUJ6-F1
#
_entry.id   AF-A0A9D5HUJ6-F1
#
_cell.length_a   1.000
_cell.length_b   1.000
_cell.length_c   1.000
_cell.angle_alpha   90.00
_cell.angle_beta   90.00
_cell.angle_gamma   90.00
#
_symmetry.space_group_name_H-M   'P 1'
#
loop_
_entity.id
_entity.type
_entity.pdbx_description
1 polymer ?
#
loop_
_entity_poly.entity_id
_entity_poly.type
_entity_poly.pdbx_seq_one_letter_code
_entity_poly.pdbx_strand_id
1 'polypeptide(L)'
;MPTSGSTLLRTLHNHPLPKIETPKVVGIDDWAYKKRLSYGTVVVDLERRKIIDLLKDREEQTVTNWLRRYPEIEVSPLSTLTMAAKTIQMDLLKQVIRLHRQGIPISQIAKRLGIVRNTVKKYLKRLPPEETQKIPDPELSHHLYNTDHKVYKDLRHQQLLQHFDHAVKELSLTGVNRRLLHEEYLHAHPDGYRYSQYCYHLADFLRQKDVVMHLQHAPADQLMVDFTGKTFPYVNQDTGEVISCQVLVAVLPHSGYTFCYAVHSQKIPDFIKAITEALHYMQGAPLTILCDNLKTAVTRSCRVEPTFTEACYQLSEHYSTSFSATRPYSPKDKAMVERSVNIIYSQVFARLRKEVFSSISEVNEAFLKMIQALNQKKYKGSSLSRLDLFTQNEQALLKPLPLRPFTLKSVSRLMVQNNYHIELRALKQYFSVPYIYVGKRVSVLWDPSSVLVYYEQKLIAIHLRWAPCPGKYSTLAEHMPPSHFKATELRGLSEEKLTALAKKIGPHTLLAVKSIIEKATYPQQAFKSCNAIIMLQKQYGKERLEAACAHALAHTRINYHLVKTILKSGGDKQPLLHPSRPASTVSGPLQNIRGAASYN
;
A
#
# COMPACT_ATOMS: atom_id res chain seq x y z
N MET A 1 -33.01 -62.27 -28.80
CA MET A 1 -33.39 -62.38 -27.37
C MET A 1 -32.66 -61.31 -26.58
N PRO A 2 -33.32 -60.58 -25.66
CA PRO A 2 -32.64 -59.62 -24.81
C PRO A 2 -31.88 -60.37 -23.70
N THR A 3 -30.55 -60.42 -23.80
CA THR A 3 -29.68 -60.99 -22.76
C THR A 3 -29.26 -59.89 -21.80
N SER A 4 -29.37 -60.13 -20.48
CA SER A 4 -28.92 -59.17 -19.45
C SER A 4 -27.42 -58.90 -19.59
N GLY A 5 -26.97 -57.70 -19.22
CA GLY A 5 -25.54 -57.34 -19.23
C GLY A 5 -24.66 -58.28 -18.39
N SER A 6 -25.22 -58.85 -17.31
CA SER A 6 -24.57 -59.89 -16.51
C SER A 6 -24.41 -61.22 -17.25
N THR A 7 -25.37 -61.58 -18.12
CA THR A 7 -25.27 -62.77 -18.97
C THR A 7 -24.19 -62.57 -20.02
N LEU A 8 -24.12 -61.40 -20.66
CA LEU A 8 -23.08 -61.05 -21.63
C LEU A 8 -21.66 -61.10 -21.02
N LEU A 9 -21.48 -60.52 -19.83
CA LEU A 9 -20.20 -60.56 -19.12
C LEU A 9 -19.79 -61.99 -18.74
N ARG A 10 -20.74 -62.82 -18.30
CA ARG A 10 -20.48 -64.23 -18.00
C ARG A 10 -20.11 -65.02 -19.25
N THR A 11 -20.76 -64.76 -20.39
CA THR A 11 -20.41 -65.40 -21.66
C THR A 11 -19.04 -64.96 -22.16
N LEU A 12 -18.68 -63.68 -21.99
CA LEU A 12 -17.36 -63.14 -22.29
C LEU A 12 -16.26 -63.74 -21.41
N HIS A 13 -16.51 -63.87 -20.10
CA HIS A 13 -15.57 -64.49 -19.17
C HIS A 13 -15.36 -65.99 -19.42
N ASN A 14 -16.39 -66.68 -19.93
CA ASN A 14 -16.33 -68.09 -20.27
C ASN A 14 -15.87 -68.35 -21.71
N HIS A 15 -15.63 -67.31 -22.51
CA HIS A 15 -15.09 -67.48 -23.85
C HIS A 15 -13.64 -67.94 -23.74
N PRO A 16 -13.24 -69.03 -24.41
CA PRO A 16 -11.85 -69.46 -24.41
C PRO A 16 -10.98 -68.32 -24.94
N LEU A 17 -9.98 -67.92 -24.15
CA LEU A 17 -8.98 -66.96 -24.59
C LEU A 17 -8.20 -67.57 -25.76
N PRO A 18 -7.86 -66.78 -26.79
CA PRO A 18 -7.02 -67.26 -27.88
C PRO A 18 -5.71 -67.78 -27.30
N LYS A 19 -5.24 -68.94 -27.78
CA LYS A 19 -3.92 -69.46 -27.40
C LYS A 19 -2.87 -68.40 -27.72
N ILE A 20 -2.16 -67.95 -26.69
CA ILE A 20 -1.04 -67.04 -26.83
C ILE A 20 0.09 -67.86 -27.44
N GLU A 21 0.45 -67.59 -28.69
CA GLU A 21 1.69 -68.09 -29.27
C GLU A 21 2.86 -67.45 -28.52
N THR A 22 3.84 -68.26 -28.13
CA THR A 22 4.98 -67.80 -27.32
C THR A 22 5.80 -66.76 -28.10
N PRO A 23 5.82 -65.49 -27.65
CA PRO A 23 6.62 -64.46 -28.31
C PRO A 23 8.10 -64.66 -28.00
N LYS A 24 9.00 -64.35 -28.95
CA LYS A 24 10.44 -64.37 -28.66
C LYS A 24 10.88 -63.14 -27.89
N VAL A 25 10.26 -61.98 -28.16
CA VAL A 25 10.61 -60.69 -27.54
C VAL A 25 9.38 -59.98 -26.99
N VAL A 26 9.44 -59.61 -25.71
CA VAL A 26 8.32 -59.02 -24.99
C VAL A 26 8.67 -57.66 -24.39
N GLY A 27 7.75 -56.71 -24.51
CA GLY A 27 7.79 -55.39 -23.90
C GLY A 27 6.89 -55.35 -22.67
N ILE A 28 7.36 -54.70 -21.62
CA ILE A 28 6.68 -54.58 -20.33
C ILE A 28 6.49 -53.08 -20.06
N ASP A 29 5.26 -52.65 -19.81
CA ASP A 29 4.93 -51.24 -19.55
C ASP A 29 3.83 -51.11 -18.48
N ASP A 30 3.64 -49.90 -17.95
CA ASP A 30 2.63 -49.60 -16.94
C ASP A 30 1.24 -49.46 -17.58
N TRP A 31 0.24 -50.12 -16.99
CA TRP A 31 -1.17 -49.98 -17.36
C TRP A 31 -2.00 -49.39 -16.24
N ALA A 32 -2.87 -48.43 -16.53
CA ALA A 32 -3.79 -47.88 -15.55
C ALA A 32 -5.20 -48.46 -15.74
N TYR A 33 -5.65 -49.35 -14.84
CA TYR A 33 -7.04 -49.82 -14.80
C TYR A 33 -7.99 -48.66 -14.47
N LYS A 34 -7.58 -47.76 -13.56
CA LYS A 34 -8.27 -46.51 -13.27
C LYS A 34 -7.24 -45.40 -13.07
N LYS A 35 -7.27 -44.40 -13.95
CA LYS A 35 -6.29 -43.29 -13.98
C LYS A 35 -6.11 -42.67 -12.57
N ARG A 36 -4.87 -42.68 -12.06
CA ARG A 36 -4.45 -42.20 -10.72
C ARG A 36 -4.91 -43.02 -9.50
N LEU A 37 -5.46 -44.21 -9.70
CA LEU A 37 -6.00 -45.03 -8.60
C LEU A 37 -5.41 -46.44 -8.59
N SER A 38 -5.53 -47.17 -9.70
CA SER A 38 -5.06 -48.56 -9.78
C SER A 38 -4.24 -48.77 -11.06
N TYR A 39 -3.12 -49.46 -10.89
CA TYR A 39 -2.12 -49.71 -11.93
C TYR A 39 -1.73 -51.18 -11.92
N GLY A 40 -1.58 -51.74 -13.12
CA GLY A 40 -1.01 -53.06 -13.38
C GLY A 40 0.10 -52.96 -14.42
N THR A 41 0.51 -54.10 -14.94
CA THR A 41 1.56 -54.20 -15.96
C THR A 41 0.97 -54.75 -17.24
N VAL A 42 1.16 -54.08 -18.37
CA VAL A 42 0.81 -54.61 -19.69
C VAL A 42 2.01 -55.32 -20.30
N VAL A 43 1.74 -56.49 -20.86
CA VAL A 43 2.72 -57.32 -21.52
C VAL A 43 2.39 -57.33 -23.02
N VAL A 44 3.37 -56.93 -23.84
CA VAL A 44 3.20 -56.71 -25.28
C VAL A 44 4.20 -57.54 -26.05
N ASP A 45 3.73 -58.35 -26.98
CA ASP A 45 4.58 -58.96 -28.01
C ASP A 45 5.10 -57.84 -28.93
N LEU A 46 6.41 -57.60 -28.89
CA LEU A 46 7.05 -56.51 -29.65
C LEU A 46 7.20 -56.83 -31.13
N GLU A 47 7.25 -58.11 -31.50
CA GLU A 47 7.35 -58.55 -32.90
C GLU A 47 6.01 -58.33 -33.61
N ARG A 48 4.91 -58.67 -32.92
CA ARG A 48 3.56 -58.61 -33.50
C ARG A 48 2.77 -57.37 -33.12
N ARG A 49 3.31 -56.54 -32.21
CA ARG A 49 2.68 -55.32 -31.68
C ARG A 49 1.28 -55.60 -31.10
N LYS A 50 1.13 -56.70 -30.38
CA LYS A 50 -0.13 -57.12 -29.75
C LYS A 50 0.04 -57.24 -28.25
N ILE A 51 -0.99 -56.82 -27.50
CA ILE A 51 -1.06 -57.07 -26.07
C ILE A 51 -1.32 -58.57 -25.89
N ILE A 52 -0.47 -59.21 -25.08
CA ILE A 52 -0.54 -60.65 -24.82
C ILE A 52 -1.02 -60.95 -23.40
N ASP A 53 -0.75 -60.07 -22.44
CA ASP A 53 -1.29 -60.22 -21.09
C ASP A 53 -1.37 -58.87 -20.35
N LEU A 54 -2.14 -58.86 -19.27
CA LEU A 54 -2.29 -57.74 -18.36
C LEU A 54 -2.23 -58.21 -16.91
N LEU A 55 -1.09 -57.95 -16.27
CA LEU A 55 -0.82 -58.36 -14.90
C LEU A 55 -1.48 -57.41 -13.89
N LYS A 56 -1.94 -58.01 -12.79
CA LYS A 56 -2.75 -57.36 -11.74
C LYS A 56 -2.07 -56.19 -11.02
N ASP A 57 -0.74 -56.15 -11.00
CA ASP A 57 0.07 -55.17 -10.27
C ASP A 57 1.37 -54.84 -11.02
N ARG A 58 2.18 -53.96 -10.42
CA ARG A 58 3.49 -53.53 -10.93
C ARG A 58 4.65 -54.17 -10.15
N GLU A 59 4.39 -55.25 -9.43
CA GLU A 59 5.42 -55.89 -8.62
C GLU A 59 6.35 -56.73 -9.51
N GLU A 60 7.65 -56.56 -9.28
CA GLU A 60 8.70 -57.33 -9.97
C GLU A 60 8.47 -58.85 -9.84
N GLN A 61 7.97 -59.29 -8.69
CA GLN A 61 7.66 -60.69 -8.43
C GLN A 61 6.56 -61.23 -9.35
N THR A 62 5.54 -60.43 -9.65
CA THR A 62 4.43 -60.80 -10.53
C THR A 62 4.91 -60.96 -11.97
N VAL A 63 5.74 -60.04 -12.44
CA VAL A 63 6.37 -60.10 -13.77
C VAL A 63 7.32 -61.30 -13.88
N THR A 64 8.14 -61.53 -12.85
CA THR A 64 9.10 -62.65 -12.82
C THR A 64 8.39 -64.01 -12.84
N ASN A 65 7.31 -64.15 -12.06
CA ASN A 65 6.49 -65.36 -12.05
C ASN A 65 5.80 -65.60 -13.39
N TRP A 66 5.41 -64.52 -14.09
CA TRP A 66 4.83 -64.60 -15.42
C TRP A 66 5.88 -65.07 -16.45
N LEU A 67 7.07 -64.48 -16.47
CA LEU A 67 8.17 -64.86 -17.37
C LEU A 67 8.59 -66.32 -17.17
N ARG A 68 8.60 -66.82 -15.93
CA ARG A 68 8.92 -68.24 -15.63
C ARG A 68 7.94 -69.23 -16.26
N ARG A 69 6.70 -68.84 -16.56
CA ARG A 69 5.72 -69.70 -17.22
C ARG A 69 5.98 -69.86 -18.71
N TYR A 70 6.84 -69.01 -19.28
CA TYR A 70 7.15 -68.97 -20.70
C TYR A 70 8.68 -68.91 -20.90
N PRO A 71 9.39 -70.03 -20.65
CA PRO A 71 10.85 -70.08 -20.71
C PRO A 71 11.43 -69.86 -22.13
N GLU A 72 10.58 -69.91 -23.16
CA GLU A 72 10.94 -69.62 -24.56
C GLU A 72 11.09 -68.12 -24.87
N ILE A 73 10.71 -67.24 -23.93
CA ILE A 73 10.82 -65.78 -24.10
C ILE A 73 12.27 -65.36 -23.86
N GLU A 74 12.91 -64.82 -24.89
CA GLU A 74 14.20 -64.13 -24.76
C GLU A 74 13.95 -62.76 -24.09
N VAL A 75 14.26 -62.69 -22.80
CA VAL A 75 14.18 -61.45 -22.04
C VAL A 75 15.34 -60.54 -22.44
N SER A 76 15.15 -59.73 -23.48
CA SER A 76 16.03 -58.59 -23.73
C SER A 76 15.89 -57.61 -22.55
N PRO A 77 16.97 -57.24 -21.83
CA PRO A 77 16.89 -56.24 -20.78
C PRO A 77 16.38 -54.93 -21.38
N LEU A 78 15.15 -54.57 -20.97
CA LEU A 78 14.39 -53.44 -21.50
C LEU A 78 15.03 -52.12 -21.05
N SER A 79 16.08 -51.70 -21.76
CA SER A 79 16.53 -50.30 -21.81
C SER A 79 16.44 -49.74 -23.24
N THR A 80 15.69 -50.42 -24.12
CA THR A 80 15.52 -50.03 -25.52
C THR A 80 14.06 -50.16 -26.00
N LEU A 81 13.08 -49.90 -25.12
CA LEU A 81 11.92 -49.14 -25.58
C LEU A 81 12.36 -47.69 -25.63
N THR A 82 12.20 -47.07 -26.80
CA THR A 82 12.45 -45.66 -27.11
C THR A 82 11.58 -44.73 -26.26
N MET A 83 11.86 -44.67 -24.96
CA MET A 83 11.86 -43.42 -24.20
C MET A 83 12.93 -42.53 -24.85
N ALA A 84 12.60 -41.26 -25.11
CA ALA A 84 13.49 -40.27 -25.71
C ALA A 84 14.95 -40.54 -25.34
N ALA A 85 15.75 -40.97 -26.33
CA ALA A 85 17.09 -41.46 -26.11
C ALA A 85 17.84 -40.45 -25.24
N LYS A 86 18.08 -40.80 -23.98
CA LYS A 86 18.71 -39.89 -23.02
C LYS A 86 20.08 -39.54 -23.58
N THR A 87 20.18 -38.35 -24.15
CA THR A 87 21.40 -37.88 -24.80
C THR A 87 22.49 -37.82 -23.73
N ILE A 88 23.59 -38.53 -23.97
CA ILE A 88 24.77 -38.46 -23.11
C ILE A 88 25.19 -37.00 -23.00
N GLN A 89 25.59 -36.54 -21.81
CA GLN A 89 26.10 -35.18 -21.63
C GLN A 89 27.31 -34.92 -22.55
N MET A 90 27.39 -33.72 -23.12
CA MET A 90 28.39 -33.40 -24.13
C MET A 90 29.83 -33.59 -23.62
N ASP A 91 30.08 -33.29 -22.34
CA ASP A 91 31.40 -33.49 -21.72
C ASP A 91 31.80 -34.97 -21.65
N LEU A 92 30.85 -35.84 -21.33
CA LEU A 92 31.06 -37.28 -21.28
C LEU A 92 31.34 -37.85 -22.68
N LEU A 93 30.69 -37.30 -23.71
CA LEU A 93 30.93 -37.64 -25.12
C LEU A 93 32.31 -37.20 -25.60
N LYS A 94 32.74 -35.98 -25.24
CA LYS A 94 34.11 -35.50 -25.48
C LYS A 94 35.17 -36.39 -24.82
N GLN A 95 34.89 -36.89 -23.61
CA GLN A 95 35.76 -37.85 -22.92
C GLN A 95 35.82 -39.22 -23.62
N VAL A 96 34.67 -39.73 -24.11
CA VAL A 96 34.64 -40.96 -24.93
C VAL A 96 35.55 -40.83 -26.16
N ILE A 97 35.44 -39.71 -26.89
CA ILE A 97 36.25 -39.44 -28.10
C ILE A 97 37.74 -39.34 -27.75
N ARG A 98 38.07 -38.64 -26.66
CA ARG A 98 39.45 -38.47 -26.18
C ARG A 98 40.09 -39.81 -25.83
N LEU A 99 39.41 -40.63 -25.02
CA LEU A 99 39.94 -41.93 -24.60
C LEU A 99 40.08 -42.91 -25.78
N HIS A 100 39.15 -42.86 -26.75
CA HIS A 100 39.25 -43.67 -27.96
C HIS A 100 40.46 -43.28 -28.81
N ARG A 101 40.75 -41.99 -28.96
CA ARG A 101 41.96 -41.49 -29.65
C ARG A 101 43.26 -41.87 -28.95
N GLN A 102 43.25 -42.00 -27.63
CA GLN A 102 44.39 -42.48 -26.84
C GLN A 102 44.61 -44.00 -26.97
N GLY A 103 43.89 -44.68 -27.87
CA GLY A 103 44.05 -46.11 -28.13
C GLY A 103 43.42 -47.01 -27.06
N ILE A 104 42.61 -46.45 -26.15
CA ILE A 104 41.99 -47.23 -25.08
C ILE A 104 40.86 -48.09 -25.66
N PRO A 105 40.80 -49.39 -25.36
CA PRO A 105 39.76 -50.27 -25.89
C PRO A 105 38.37 -49.87 -25.37
N ILE A 106 37.36 -50.03 -26.21
CA ILE A 106 35.96 -49.64 -25.94
C ILE A 106 35.42 -50.22 -24.61
N SER A 107 35.86 -51.43 -24.21
CA SER A 107 35.56 -52.02 -22.89
C SER A 107 36.04 -51.17 -21.72
N GLN A 108 37.27 -50.67 -21.80
CA GLN A 108 37.85 -49.84 -20.74
C GLN A 108 37.25 -48.44 -20.73
N ILE A 109 36.91 -47.88 -21.89
CA ILE A 109 36.19 -46.59 -21.98
C ILE A 109 34.83 -46.68 -21.29
N ALA A 110 34.06 -47.72 -21.61
CA ALA A 110 32.76 -48.01 -21.00
C ALA A 110 32.88 -48.13 -19.46
N LYS A 111 33.89 -48.86 -18.97
CA LYS A 111 34.13 -49.06 -17.54
C LYS A 111 34.59 -47.77 -16.83
N ARG A 112 35.45 -46.96 -17.46
CA ARG A 112 35.96 -45.70 -16.88
C ARG A 112 34.92 -44.60 -16.79
N LEU A 113 34.02 -44.53 -17.77
CA LEU A 113 33.00 -43.48 -17.86
C LEU A 113 31.61 -43.91 -17.34
N GLY A 114 31.45 -45.17 -16.93
CA GLY A 114 30.17 -45.71 -16.48
C GLY A 114 29.11 -45.77 -17.59
N ILE A 115 29.52 -45.88 -18.85
CA ILE A 115 28.62 -45.90 -20.02
C ILE A 115 28.52 -47.34 -20.54
N VAL A 116 27.32 -47.76 -20.95
CA VAL A 116 27.12 -49.06 -21.61
C VAL A 116 27.96 -49.16 -22.89
N ARG A 117 28.66 -50.29 -23.07
CA ARG A 117 29.56 -50.55 -24.21
C ARG A 117 28.90 -50.29 -25.58
N ASN A 118 27.64 -50.66 -25.73
CA ASN A 118 26.87 -50.47 -26.96
C ASN A 118 26.63 -48.99 -27.26
N THR A 119 26.46 -48.17 -26.23
CA THR A 119 26.29 -46.72 -26.36
C THR A 119 27.60 -46.06 -26.79
N VAL A 120 28.74 -46.47 -26.22
CA VAL A 120 30.07 -46.01 -26.66
C VAL A 120 30.31 -46.38 -28.14
N LYS A 121 30.01 -47.62 -28.55
CA LYS A 121 30.09 -48.05 -29.96
C LYS A 121 29.16 -47.22 -30.87
N LYS A 122 27.93 -46.96 -30.44
CA LYS A 122 26.93 -46.19 -31.19
C LYS A 122 27.43 -44.78 -31.49
N TYR A 123 28.00 -44.10 -30.50
CA TYR A 123 28.52 -42.75 -30.70
C TYR A 123 29.82 -42.72 -31.51
N LEU A 124 30.75 -43.66 -31.27
CA LEU A 124 31.97 -43.82 -32.08
C LEU A 124 31.68 -44.08 -33.56
N LYS A 125 30.64 -44.84 -33.88
CA LYS A 125 30.20 -45.09 -35.27
C LYS A 125 29.57 -43.87 -35.95
N ARG A 126 28.99 -42.96 -35.18
CA ARG A 126 28.30 -41.74 -35.67
C ARG A 126 29.24 -40.54 -35.80
N LEU A 127 30.52 -40.71 -35.44
CA LEU A 127 31.54 -39.66 -35.61
C LEU A 127 32.02 -39.62 -37.06
N PRO A 128 32.14 -38.42 -37.67
CA PRO A 128 32.75 -38.29 -38.99
C PRO A 128 34.23 -38.72 -38.96
N PRO A 129 34.76 -39.29 -40.07
CA PRO A 129 36.13 -39.77 -40.14
C PRO A 129 37.19 -38.65 -40.06
N GLU A 130 36.83 -37.38 -40.28
CA GLU A 130 37.77 -36.25 -40.30
C GLU A 130 37.49 -35.23 -39.16
N GLU A 131 38.55 -34.97 -38.38
CA GLU A 131 38.83 -33.83 -37.47
C GLU A 131 37.73 -33.25 -36.55
N THR A 132 37.36 -33.97 -35.48
CA THR A 132 36.60 -33.41 -34.34
C THR A 132 37.40 -32.52 -33.35
N GLN A 133 38.56 -31.98 -33.74
CA GLN A 133 39.28 -30.99 -32.93
C GLN A 133 38.91 -29.53 -33.26
N LYS A 134 38.25 -29.27 -34.40
CA LYS A 134 37.84 -27.92 -34.82
C LYS A 134 36.33 -27.69 -34.88
N ILE A 135 35.51 -28.70 -34.64
CA ILE A 135 34.06 -28.58 -34.76
C ILE A 135 33.50 -27.92 -33.49
N PRO A 136 32.84 -26.75 -33.58
CA PRO A 136 32.16 -26.13 -32.45
C PRO A 136 31.10 -27.07 -31.85
N ASP A 137 30.90 -27.00 -30.53
CA ASP A 137 29.93 -27.84 -29.79
C ASP A 137 28.52 -27.97 -30.43
N PRO A 138 27.95 -26.92 -31.05
CA PRO A 138 26.67 -27.02 -31.74
C PRO A 138 26.69 -27.98 -32.94
N GLU A 139 27.73 -27.93 -33.77
CA GLU A 139 27.85 -28.78 -34.97
C GLU A 139 28.13 -30.24 -34.61
N LEU A 140 28.93 -30.47 -33.56
CA LEU A 140 29.20 -31.81 -33.03
C LEU A 140 27.92 -32.45 -32.49
N SER A 141 27.10 -31.68 -31.75
CA SER A 141 25.79 -32.12 -31.26
C SER A 141 24.84 -32.47 -32.41
N HIS A 142 24.91 -31.68 -33.48
CA HIS A 142 24.08 -31.83 -34.65
C HIS A 142 24.40 -33.13 -35.41
N HIS A 143 25.68 -33.47 -35.57
CA HIS A 143 26.08 -34.72 -36.22
C HIS A 143 25.78 -35.97 -35.36
N LEU A 144 25.86 -35.87 -34.03
CA LEU A 144 25.80 -37.05 -33.14
C LEU A 144 24.41 -37.43 -32.66
N TYR A 145 23.54 -36.44 -32.45
CA TYR A 145 22.18 -36.68 -31.93
C TYR A 145 21.11 -36.61 -33.02
N ASN A 146 21.40 -36.00 -34.16
CA ASN A 146 20.38 -35.64 -35.14
C ASN A 146 20.28 -36.64 -36.30
N THR A 147 19.93 -37.89 -35.98
CA THR A 147 19.44 -38.86 -36.98
C THR A 147 18.20 -39.63 -36.52
N ASP A 148 17.41 -39.05 -35.62
CA ASP A 148 16.01 -39.47 -35.38
C ASP A 148 15.02 -38.27 -35.39
N HIS A 149 15.51 -37.02 -35.56
CA HIS A 149 14.70 -35.79 -35.59
C HIS A 149 14.98 -34.83 -36.77
N LYS A 150 15.42 -35.38 -37.91
CA LYS A 150 15.41 -34.71 -39.21
C LYS A 150 14.92 -35.75 -40.22
N VAL A 151 13.69 -35.72 -40.74
CA VAL A 151 13.10 -34.70 -41.61
C VAL A 151 11.56 -34.74 -41.45
N TYR A 152 10.98 -33.88 -40.62
CA TYR A 152 9.53 -33.56 -40.66
C TYR A 152 9.28 -32.04 -40.64
N LYS A 153 10.27 -31.27 -41.08
CA LYS A 153 10.06 -29.89 -41.51
C LYS A 153 10.25 -29.91 -43.01
N ASP A 154 9.17 -29.65 -43.75
CA ASP A 154 9.29 -28.74 -44.89
C ASP A 154 7.96 -28.10 -45.27
N LEU A 155 6.79 -28.77 -45.14
CA LEU A 155 5.50 -28.12 -45.46
C LEU A 155 4.48 -28.08 -44.30
N ARG A 156 4.14 -29.24 -43.72
CA ARG A 156 3.10 -29.37 -42.68
C ARG A 156 3.39 -28.55 -41.42
N HIS A 157 4.65 -28.50 -40.98
CA HIS A 157 5.05 -27.69 -39.82
C HIS A 157 5.08 -26.19 -40.15
N GLN A 158 5.43 -25.81 -41.38
CA GLN A 158 5.35 -24.40 -41.81
C GLN A 158 3.90 -23.93 -41.89
N GLN A 159 3.01 -24.74 -42.45
CA GLN A 159 1.56 -24.49 -42.46
C GLN A 159 0.99 -24.35 -41.06
N LEU A 160 1.43 -25.20 -40.11
CA LEU A 160 1.04 -25.07 -38.70
C LEU A 160 1.52 -23.75 -38.08
N LEU A 161 2.77 -23.35 -38.32
CA LEU A 161 3.31 -22.08 -37.82
C LEU A 161 2.58 -20.87 -38.43
N GLN A 162 2.26 -20.90 -39.72
CA GLN A 162 1.46 -19.87 -40.40
C GLN A 162 0.05 -19.79 -39.81
N HIS A 163 -0.59 -20.93 -39.54
CA HIS A 163 -1.89 -20.97 -38.85
C HIS A 163 -1.81 -20.36 -37.45
N PHE A 164 -0.73 -20.60 -36.70
CA PHE A 164 -0.56 -20.02 -35.35
C PHE A 164 -0.45 -18.49 -35.34
N ASP A 165 0.03 -17.85 -36.40
CA ASP A 165 0.04 -16.39 -36.49
C ASP A 165 -1.36 -15.77 -36.46
N HIS A 166 -2.36 -16.49 -36.97
CA HIS A 166 -3.78 -16.14 -36.91
C HIS A 166 -4.44 -16.62 -35.61
N ALA A 167 -4.26 -17.90 -35.28
CA ALA A 167 -4.92 -18.57 -34.17
C ALA A 167 -4.62 -17.93 -32.80
N VAL A 168 -3.40 -17.38 -32.62
CA VAL A 168 -3.03 -16.68 -31.38
C VAL A 168 -3.81 -15.37 -31.20
N LYS A 169 -4.13 -14.66 -32.29
CA LYS A 169 -4.94 -13.43 -32.23
C LYS A 169 -6.38 -13.75 -31.87
N GLU A 170 -6.95 -14.79 -32.47
CA GLU A 170 -8.34 -15.18 -32.23
C GLU A 170 -8.57 -15.83 -30.87
N LEU A 171 -7.56 -16.49 -30.29
CA LEU A 171 -7.60 -16.96 -28.89
C LEU A 171 -7.90 -15.86 -27.86
N SER A 172 -7.72 -14.58 -28.21
CA SER A 172 -8.05 -13.45 -27.36
C SER A 172 -9.52 -13.01 -27.42
N LEU A 173 -10.29 -13.50 -28.40
CA LEU A 173 -11.71 -13.18 -28.58
C LEU A 173 -12.58 -14.04 -27.67
N THR A 174 -13.62 -13.44 -27.09
CA THR A 174 -14.58 -14.13 -26.23
C THR A 174 -15.33 -15.22 -26.99
N GLY A 175 -15.23 -16.47 -26.54
CA GLY A 175 -15.93 -17.63 -27.12
C GLY A 175 -15.06 -18.55 -27.97
N VAL A 176 -13.86 -18.10 -28.37
CA VAL A 176 -12.90 -18.90 -29.14
C VAL A 176 -12.12 -19.83 -28.21
N ASN A 177 -12.00 -21.11 -28.57
CA ASN A 177 -11.25 -22.09 -27.80
C ASN A 177 -10.25 -22.86 -28.69
N ARG A 178 -9.25 -23.50 -28.06
CA ARG A 178 -8.17 -24.21 -28.78
C ARG A 178 -8.67 -25.35 -29.67
N ARG A 179 -9.85 -25.90 -29.37
CA ARG A 179 -10.45 -27.00 -30.13
C ARG A 179 -11.09 -26.49 -31.42
N LEU A 180 -11.80 -25.36 -31.36
CA LEU A 180 -12.35 -24.67 -32.52
C LEU A 180 -11.25 -24.32 -33.53
N LEU A 181 -10.16 -23.70 -33.06
CA LEU A 181 -9.03 -23.35 -33.93
C LEU A 181 -8.30 -24.58 -34.50
N HIS A 182 -8.28 -25.69 -33.75
CA HIS A 182 -7.74 -26.95 -34.25
C HIS A 182 -8.63 -27.56 -35.35
N GLU A 183 -9.95 -27.44 -35.22
CA GLU A 183 -10.91 -27.88 -36.24
C GLU A 183 -10.78 -27.03 -37.52
N GLU A 184 -10.62 -25.72 -37.39
CA GLU A 184 -10.34 -24.81 -38.52
C GLU A 184 -8.99 -25.11 -39.19
N TYR A 185 -7.96 -25.39 -38.40
CA TYR A 185 -6.66 -25.84 -38.91
C TYR A 185 -6.76 -27.15 -39.70
N LEU A 186 -7.52 -28.13 -39.20
CA LEU A 186 -7.73 -29.39 -39.91
C LEU A 186 -8.61 -29.23 -41.15
N HIS A 187 -9.53 -28.25 -41.16
CA HIS A 187 -10.34 -27.94 -42.33
C HIS A 187 -9.47 -27.33 -43.45
N ALA A 188 -8.53 -26.44 -43.11
CA ALA A 188 -7.58 -25.87 -44.07
C ALA A 188 -6.47 -26.85 -44.47
N HIS A 189 -6.08 -27.74 -43.55
CA HIS A 189 -5.02 -28.72 -43.74
C HIS A 189 -5.48 -30.11 -43.23
N PRO A 190 -6.16 -30.90 -44.08
CA PRO A 190 -6.69 -32.23 -43.70
C PRO A 190 -5.62 -33.20 -43.18
N ASP A 191 -4.41 -33.10 -43.73
CA ASP A 191 -3.22 -33.83 -43.31
C ASP A 191 -2.49 -33.17 -42.13
N GLY A 192 -3.13 -32.22 -41.44
CA GLY A 192 -2.58 -31.43 -40.33
C GLY A 192 -2.41 -32.23 -39.03
N TYR A 193 -1.64 -31.69 -38.08
CA TYR A 193 -1.43 -32.28 -36.75
C TYR A 193 -2.76 -32.52 -35.99
N ARG A 194 -2.84 -33.65 -35.28
CA ARG A 194 -4.01 -33.98 -34.43
C ARG A 194 -3.96 -33.20 -33.12
N TYR A 195 -5.10 -33.10 -32.43
CA TYR A 195 -5.32 -32.14 -31.33
C TYR A 195 -4.22 -32.10 -30.27
N SER A 196 -3.73 -33.27 -29.82
CA SER A 196 -2.66 -33.36 -28.83
C SER A 196 -1.33 -32.78 -29.31
N GLN A 197 -0.97 -33.04 -30.58
CA GLN A 197 0.25 -32.51 -31.21
C GLN A 197 0.09 -31.03 -31.53
N TYR A 198 -1.08 -30.61 -32.00
CA TYR A 198 -1.44 -29.20 -32.18
C TYR A 198 -1.27 -28.40 -30.88
N CYS A 199 -1.81 -28.89 -29.76
CA CYS A 199 -1.64 -28.25 -28.45
C CYS A 199 -0.19 -28.21 -27.99
N TYR A 200 0.60 -29.25 -28.26
CA TYR A 200 2.02 -29.30 -27.94
C TYR A 200 2.80 -28.23 -28.71
N HIS A 201 2.63 -28.17 -30.03
CA HIS A 201 3.30 -27.19 -30.88
C HIS A 201 2.82 -25.76 -30.61
N LEU A 202 1.54 -25.55 -30.31
CA LEU A 202 1.01 -24.24 -29.92
C LEU A 202 1.63 -23.77 -28.59
N ALA A 203 1.78 -24.67 -27.61
CA ALA A 203 2.42 -24.34 -26.34
C ALA A 203 3.92 -24.02 -26.50
N ASP A 204 4.62 -24.72 -27.39
CA ASP A 204 6.03 -24.45 -27.72
C ASP A 204 6.18 -23.13 -28.50
N PHE A 205 5.29 -22.85 -29.45
CA PHE A 205 5.24 -21.61 -30.22
C PHE A 205 4.96 -20.39 -29.33
N LEU A 206 3.98 -20.49 -28.43
CA LEU A 206 3.69 -19.44 -27.44
C LEU A 206 4.89 -19.22 -26.52
N ARG A 207 5.60 -20.26 -26.08
CA ARG A 207 6.79 -20.15 -25.25
C ARG A 207 7.94 -19.40 -25.94
N GLN A 208 8.06 -19.55 -27.26
CA GLN A 208 9.09 -18.88 -28.07
C GLN A 208 8.70 -17.44 -28.46
N LYS A 209 7.40 -17.11 -28.52
CA LYS A 209 6.93 -15.74 -28.76
C LYS A 209 6.76 -14.90 -27.48
N ASP A 210 6.36 -15.51 -26.36
CA ASP A 210 6.35 -14.89 -25.03
C ASP A 210 7.76 -14.83 -24.43
N VAL A 211 8.70 -14.22 -25.17
CA VAL A 211 9.98 -13.81 -24.60
C VAL A 211 9.70 -12.60 -23.71
N VAL A 212 9.33 -12.88 -22.47
CA VAL A 212 9.18 -11.85 -21.44
C VAL A 212 10.59 -11.41 -21.03
N MET A 213 10.91 -10.14 -21.26
CA MET A 213 12.13 -9.54 -20.71
C MET A 213 12.10 -9.70 -19.18
N HIS A 214 13.15 -10.29 -18.61
CA HIS A 214 13.31 -10.32 -17.16
C HIS A 214 13.63 -8.89 -16.70
N LEU A 215 12.60 -8.18 -16.23
CA LEU A 215 12.78 -6.87 -15.58
C LEU A 215 13.48 -7.12 -14.25
N GLN A 216 14.76 -6.78 -14.18
CA GLN A 216 15.47 -6.73 -12.91
C GLN A 216 15.03 -5.47 -12.18
N HIS A 217 14.39 -5.66 -11.03
CA HIS A 217 14.05 -4.56 -10.15
C HIS A 217 15.19 -4.36 -9.14
N ALA A 218 15.69 -3.13 -9.05
CA ALA A 218 16.64 -2.77 -8.03
C ALA A 218 15.96 -2.84 -6.64
N PRO A 219 16.67 -3.30 -5.60
CA PRO A 219 16.12 -3.40 -4.25
C PRO A 219 15.76 -2.01 -3.71
N ALA A 220 14.62 -1.90 -3.01
CA ALA A 220 14.09 -0.66 -2.41
C ALA A 220 13.85 0.52 -3.38
N ASP A 221 13.97 0.30 -4.70
CA ASP A 221 13.82 1.35 -5.71
C ASP A 221 12.35 1.75 -5.89
N GLN A 222 11.47 0.77 -6.04
CA GLN A 222 10.08 1.00 -6.40
C GLN A 222 9.12 0.25 -5.48
N LEU A 223 8.03 0.89 -5.09
CA LEU A 223 6.86 0.25 -4.50
C LEU A 223 5.71 0.35 -5.47
N MET A 224 5.18 -0.78 -5.91
CA MET A 224 4.04 -0.79 -6.81
C MET A 224 2.74 -0.92 -6.04
N VAL A 225 1.76 -0.06 -6.35
CA VAL A 225 0.48 0.00 -5.66
C VAL A 225 -0.70 -0.04 -6.64
N ASP A 226 -1.72 -0.81 -6.28
CA ASP A 226 -2.97 -0.92 -7.05
C ASP A 226 -4.14 -1.29 -6.14
N PHE A 227 -5.35 -0.97 -6.57
CA PHE A 227 -6.57 -1.41 -5.89
C PHE A 227 -7.07 -2.73 -6.48
N THR A 228 -7.57 -3.61 -5.62
CA THR A 228 -8.22 -4.83 -6.07
C THR A 228 -9.52 -4.51 -6.80
N GLY A 229 -9.80 -5.19 -7.92
CA GLY A 229 -11.08 -5.05 -8.63
C GLY A 229 -12.29 -5.55 -7.83
N LYS A 230 -12.11 -6.59 -7.01
CA LYS A 230 -13.11 -7.07 -6.04
C LYS A 230 -13.05 -6.30 -4.73
N THR A 231 -14.21 -5.98 -4.18
CA THR A 231 -14.36 -5.44 -2.82
C THR A 231 -14.40 -6.54 -1.77
N PHE A 232 -14.19 -6.17 -0.51
CA PHE A 232 -14.31 -7.06 0.64
C PHE A 232 -15.43 -6.58 1.58
N PRO A 233 -16.40 -7.41 1.98
CA PRO A 233 -17.53 -6.96 2.80
C PRO A 233 -17.21 -6.97 4.31
N TYR A 234 -17.84 -6.07 5.05
CA TYR A 234 -17.99 -6.12 6.52
C TYR A 234 -19.40 -5.64 6.90
N VAL A 235 -19.85 -5.91 8.13
CA VAL A 235 -21.21 -5.61 8.59
C VAL A 235 -21.17 -4.47 9.59
N ASN A 236 -22.00 -3.45 9.40
CA ASN A 236 -22.18 -2.41 10.39
C ASN A 236 -23.03 -2.94 11.56
N GLN A 237 -22.51 -2.92 12.79
CA GLN A 237 -23.22 -3.42 13.98
C GLN A 237 -24.48 -2.63 14.31
N ASP A 238 -24.50 -1.33 14.03
CA ASP A 238 -25.61 -0.45 14.40
C ASP A 238 -26.80 -0.62 13.45
N THR A 239 -26.54 -0.91 12.18
CA THR A 239 -27.57 -0.96 11.12
C THR A 239 -27.82 -2.35 10.54
N GLY A 240 -26.91 -3.30 10.76
CA GLY A 240 -26.93 -4.62 10.11
C GLY A 240 -26.59 -4.57 8.61
N GLU A 241 -26.23 -3.41 8.05
CA GLU A 241 -25.93 -3.25 6.64
C GLU A 241 -24.56 -3.84 6.27
N VAL A 242 -24.50 -4.53 5.13
CA VAL A 242 -23.26 -5.07 4.57
C VAL A 242 -22.56 -3.99 3.74
N ILE A 243 -21.44 -3.48 4.24
CA ILE A 243 -20.64 -2.44 3.60
C ILE A 243 -19.46 -3.09 2.87
N SER A 244 -19.27 -2.74 1.60
CA SER A 244 -18.13 -3.18 0.80
C SER A 244 -16.97 -2.20 0.91
N CYS A 245 -15.79 -2.67 1.34
CA CYS A 245 -14.55 -1.90 1.36
C CYS A 245 -13.66 -2.22 0.15
N GLN A 246 -12.84 -1.25 -0.23
CA GLN A 246 -11.84 -1.33 -1.29
C GLN A 246 -10.51 -1.76 -0.67
N VAL A 247 -9.71 -2.56 -1.37
CA VAL A 247 -8.43 -3.05 -0.83
C VAL A 247 -7.29 -2.55 -1.70
N LEU A 248 -6.37 -1.79 -1.09
CA LEU A 248 -5.10 -1.42 -1.72
C LEU A 248 -4.12 -2.57 -1.52
N VAL A 249 -3.39 -2.94 -2.57
CA VAL A 249 -2.26 -3.87 -2.53
C VAL A 249 -0.98 -3.09 -2.85
N ALA A 250 0.05 -3.30 -2.04
CA ALA A 250 1.36 -2.69 -2.19
C ALA A 250 2.42 -3.81 -2.26
N VAL A 251 3.34 -3.76 -3.23
CA VAL A 251 4.38 -4.78 -3.39
C VAL A 251 5.73 -4.18 -3.74
N LEU A 252 6.77 -4.61 -3.03
CA LEU A 252 8.17 -4.37 -3.39
C LEU A 252 8.60 -5.41 -4.44
N PRO A 253 9.02 -4.99 -5.65
CA PRO A 253 9.24 -5.92 -6.73
C PRO A 253 10.39 -6.90 -6.56
N HIS A 254 11.44 -6.46 -5.88
CA HIS A 254 12.66 -7.22 -5.76
C HIS A 254 12.47 -8.46 -4.88
N SER A 255 11.94 -8.31 -3.67
CA SER A 255 11.62 -9.43 -2.77
C SER A 255 10.25 -10.06 -3.02
N GLY A 256 9.33 -9.36 -3.68
CA GLY A 256 7.91 -9.70 -3.70
C GLY A 256 7.20 -9.49 -2.36
N TYR A 257 7.79 -8.72 -1.44
CA TYR A 257 7.21 -8.39 -0.14
C TYR A 257 5.90 -7.63 -0.33
N THR A 258 4.80 -8.24 0.09
CA THR A 258 3.44 -7.81 -0.23
C THR A 258 2.75 -7.29 1.02
N PHE A 259 1.95 -6.25 0.87
CA PHE A 259 1.06 -5.68 1.87
C PHE A 259 -0.31 -5.42 1.24
N CYS A 260 -1.38 -5.51 2.03
CA CYS A 260 -2.69 -5.04 1.61
C CYS A 260 -3.46 -4.41 2.76
N TYR A 261 -4.27 -3.40 2.44
CA TYR A 261 -5.01 -2.62 3.43
C TYR A 261 -6.39 -2.26 2.90
N ALA A 262 -7.40 -2.48 3.71
CA ALA A 262 -8.80 -2.18 3.44
C ALA A 262 -9.14 -0.73 3.81
N VAL A 263 -9.79 -0.03 2.89
CA VAL A 263 -10.27 1.35 3.04
C VAL A 263 -11.71 1.51 2.54
N HIS A 264 -12.41 2.54 3.01
CA HIS A 264 -13.82 2.74 2.65
C HIS A 264 -14.00 3.10 1.17
N SER A 265 -13.08 3.87 0.59
CA SER A 265 -13.18 4.30 -0.79
C SER A 265 -11.82 4.43 -1.45
N GLN A 266 -11.81 4.59 -2.78
CA GLN A 266 -10.60 4.90 -3.54
C GLN A 266 -10.28 6.41 -3.53
N LYS A 267 -10.89 7.23 -2.65
CA LYS A 267 -10.69 8.69 -2.58
C LYS A 267 -9.31 9.04 -1.98
N ILE A 268 -8.86 10.26 -2.22
CA ILE A 268 -7.52 10.74 -1.81
C ILE A 268 -7.22 10.50 -0.32
N PRO A 269 -8.12 10.81 0.64
CA PRO A 269 -7.81 10.61 2.06
C PRO A 269 -7.57 9.14 2.41
N ASP A 270 -8.39 8.25 1.87
CA ASP A 270 -8.28 6.80 2.06
C ASP A 270 -7.02 6.24 1.38
N PHE A 271 -6.71 6.72 0.18
CA PHE A 271 -5.49 6.36 -0.55
C PHE A 271 -4.23 6.75 0.24
N ILE A 272 -4.15 7.99 0.73
CA ILE A 272 -3.04 8.45 1.58
C ILE A 272 -2.88 7.59 2.82
N LYS A 273 -4.00 7.27 3.48
CA LYS A 273 -3.99 6.41 4.67
C LYS A 273 -3.40 5.05 4.33
N ALA A 274 -3.86 4.40 3.26
CA ALA A 274 -3.37 3.10 2.85
C ALA A 274 -1.87 3.10 2.49
N ILE A 275 -1.38 4.13 1.79
CA ILE A 275 0.05 4.29 1.49
C ILE A 275 0.85 4.51 2.78
N THR A 276 0.35 5.36 3.67
CA THR A 276 0.99 5.63 4.96
C THR A 276 1.14 4.34 5.77
N GLU A 277 0.09 3.54 5.89
CA GLU A 277 0.13 2.24 6.56
C GLU A 277 1.09 1.25 5.89
N ALA A 278 1.16 1.25 4.55
CA ALA A 278 2.10 0.41 3.81
C ALA A 278 3.56 0.78 4.11
N LEU A 279 3.89 2.07 4.13
CA LEU A 279 5.23 2.55 4.46
C LEU A 279 5.62 2.21 5.91
N HIS A 280 4.70 2.38 6.86
CA HIS A 280 4.92 1.98 8.25
C HIS A 280 5.12 0.46 8.40
N TYR A 281 4.35 -0.36 7.68
CA TYR A 281 4.51 -1.81 7.66
C TYR A 281 5.89 -2.23 7.12
N MET A 282 6.39 -1.52 6.10
CA MET A 282 7.73 -1.74 5.54
C MET A 282 8.85 -1.09 6.36
N GLN A 283 8.50 -0.29 7.38
CA GLN A 283 9.43 0.45 8.25
C GLN A 283 10.40 1.37 7.48
N GLY A 284 10.00 1.84 6.30
CA GLY A 284 10.84 2.66 5.45
C GLY A 284 10.15 3.08 4.17
N ALA A 285 10.70 4.11 3.52
CA ALA A 285 10.18 4.65 2.27
C ALA A 285 11.08 4.28 1.07
N PRO A 286 10.50 3.77 -0.03
CA PRO A 286 11.22 3.50 -1.27
C PRO A 286 11.56 4.79 -2.02
N LEU A 287 12.41 4.71 -3.04
CA LEU A 287 12.73 5.87 -3.88
C LEU A 287 11.50 6.38 -4.66
N THR A 288 10.71 5.45 -5.22
CA THR A 288 9.53 5.77 -6.02
C THR A 288 8.32 4.89 -5.67
N ILE A 289 7.13 5.47 -5.61
CA ILE A 289 5.85 4.78 -5.53
C ILE A 289 5.23 4.81 -6.93
N LEU A 290 5.09 3.63 -7.53
CA LEU A 290 4.49 3.43 -8.83
C LEU A 290 2.98 3.17 -8.67
N CYS A 291 2.16 4.11 -9.14
CA CYS A 291 0.71 3.98 -9.16
C CYS A 291 0.21 3.67 -10.56
N ASP A 292 -0.61 2.63 -10.72
CA ASP A 292 -1.38 2.45 -11.96
C ASP A 292 -2.59 3.39 -11.97
N ASN A 293 -3.02 3.79 -13.16
CA ASN A 293 -4.03 4.76 -13.61
C ASN A 293 -5.24 5.04 -12.66
N LEU A 294 -4.96 5.43 -11.43
CA LEU A 294 -5.91 5.84 -10.43
C LEU A 294 -6.24 7.30 -10.71
N LYS A 295 -7.46 7.56 -11.17
CA LYS A 295 -8.02 8.93 -11.25
C LYS A 295 -7.84 9.70 -9.93
N THR A 296 -7.63 9.00 -8.82
CA THR A 296 -7.35 9.58 -7.51
C THR A 296 -5.91 10.03 -7.27
N ALA A 297 -4.93 9.39 -7.90
CA ALA A 297 -3.54 9.83 -7.85
C ALA A 297 -3.25 10.85 -8.97
N VAL A 298 -3.95 10.76 -10.09
CA VAL A 298 -3.66 11.49 -11.33
C VAL A 298 -4.79 12.46 -11.69
N THR A 299 -4.51 13.77 -11.65
CA THR A 299 -5.48 14.82 -12.07
C THR A 299 -5.60 14.95 -13.59
N ARG A 300 -4.51 14.67 -14.32
CA ARG A 300 -4.47 14.59 -15.78
C ARG A 300 -3.51 13.48 -16.20
N SER A 301 -4.01 12.44 -16.85
CA SER A 301 -3.18 11.38 -17.42
C SER A 301 -2.46 11.92 -18.66
N CYS A 302 -1.13 11.99 -18.60
CA CYS A 302 -0.27 12.36 -19.73
C CYS A 302 0.79 11.28 -19.92
N ARG A 303 1.19 11.05 -21.18
CA ARG A 303 2.11 9.99 -21.61
C ARG A 303 3.58 10.25 -21.21
N VAL A 304 3.90 11.47 -20.77
CA VAL A 304 5.27 11.94 -20.51
C VAL A 304 5.43 12.43 -19.06
N GLU A 305 4.51 13.28 -18.56
CA GLU A 305 4.51 13.75 -17.17
C GLU A 305 3.08 13.71 -16.59
N PRO A 306 2.70 12.65 -15.85
CA PRO A 306 1.43 12.63 -15.16
C PRO A 306 1.38 13.72 -14.08
N THR A 307 0.35 14.57 -14.09
CA THR A 307 0.18 15.56 -13.02
C THR A 307 -0.50 14.88 -11.83
N PHE A 308 0.29 14.55 -10.81
CA PHE A 308 -0.24 13.99 -9.57
C PHE A 308 -1.04 15.02 -8.78
N THR A 309 -1.92 14.54 -7.90
CA THR A 309 -2.66 15.41 -6.98
C THR A 309 -1.70 16.11 -6.01
N GLU A 310 -2.06 17.32 -5.55
CA GLU A 310 -1.32 18.06 -4.52
C GLU A 310 -0.99 17.20 -3.29
N ALA A 311 -1.92 16.31 -2.93
CA ALA A 311 -1.75 15.33 -1.87
C ALA A 311 -0.56 14.39 -2.08
N CYS A 312 -0.33 13.92 -3.31
CA CYS A 312 0.79 13.03 -3.63
C CYS A 312 2.13 13.76 -3.54
N TYR A 313 2.18 15.04 -3.94
CA TYR A 313 3.38 15.88 -3.76
C TYR A 313 3.69 16.12 -2.29
N GLN A 314 2.69 16.46 -1.47
CA GLN A 314 2.88 16.60 -0.02
C GLN A 314 3.36 15.29 0.63
N LEU A 315 2.82 14.14 0.21
CA LEU A 315 3.25 12.83 0.71
C LEU A 315 4.68 12.51 0.28
N SER A 316 5.04 12.82 -0.97
CA SER A 316 6.38 12.67 -1.53
C SER A 316 7.41 13.45 -0.72
N GLU A 317 7.12 14.71 -0.43
CA GLU A 317 7.99 15.58 0.36
C GLU A 317 8.16 15.05 1.79
N HIS A 318 7.07 14.67 2.45
CA HIS A 318 7.10 14.19 3.83
C HIS A 318 7.90 12.91 4.00
N TYR A 319 7.73 11.94 3.10
CA TYR A 319 8.43 10.64 3.14
C TYR A 319 9.71 10.61 2.31
N SER A 320 10.13 11.73 1.71
CA SER A 320 11.28 11.81 0.80
C SER A 320 11.25 10.77 -0.32
N THR A 321 10.06 10.51 -0.87
CA THR A 321 9.80 9.58 -1.98
C THR A 321 9.30 10.35 -3.21
N SER A 322 9.02 9.66 -4.31
CA SER A 322 8.46 10.25 -5.52
C SER A 322 7.32 9.40 -6.06
N PHE A 323 6.34 9.99 -6.75
CA PHE A 323 5.30 9.21 -7.45
C PHE A 323 5.63 9.10 -8.93
N SER A 324 5.38 7.92 -9.49
CA SER A 324 5.44 7.66 -10.92
C SER A 324 4.20 6.88 -11.36
N ALA A 325 3.78 7.07 -12.61
CA ALA A 325 2.64 6.35 -13.17
C ALA A 325 3.13 5.34 -14.21
N THR A 326 2.48 4.19 -14.26
CA THR A 326 2.69 3.19 -15.33
C THR A 326 2.29 3.78 -16.69
N ARG A 327 2.96 3.34 -17.76
CA ARG A 327 2.61 3.74 -19.12
C ARG A 327 1.25 3.12 -19.50
N PRO A 328 0.25 3.90 -19.95
CA PRO A 328 -1.00 3.34 -20.46
C PRO A 328 -0.74 2.34 -21.59
N TYR A 329 -1.42 1.19 -21.58
CA TYR A 329 -1.29 0.11 -22.58
C TYR A 329 0.08 -0.59 -22.65
N SER A 330 0.83 -0.63 -21.55
CA SER A 330 2.05 -1.47 -21.41
C SER A 330 1.81 -2.62 -20.42
N PRO A 331 1.34 -3.81 -20.87
CA PRO A 331 0.97 -4.94 -20.00
C PRO A 331 2.11 -5.45 -19.09
N LYS A 332 3.36 -5.12 -19.44
CA LYS A 332 4.55 -5.72 -18.82
C LYS A 332 4.97 -5.03 -17.51
N ASP A 333 4.74 -3.72 -17.36
CA ASP A 333 5.01 -2.98 -16.11
C ASP A 333 4.07 -3.42 -14.96
N LYS A 334 2.95 -4.06 -15.32
CA LYS A 334 1.84 -4.43 -14.44
C LYS A 334 1.88 -5.89 -13.97
N ALA A 335 2.68 -6.74 -14.60
CA ALA A 335 2.63 -8.20 -14.44
C ALA A 335 2.83 -8.67 -12.99
N MET A 336 3.65 -7.96 -12.21
CA MET A 336 3.91 -8.34 -10.84
C MET A 336 2.83 -7.87 -9.87
N VAL A 337 2.27 -6.68 -10.06
CA VAL A 337 1.13 -6.20 -9.27
C VAL A 337 -0.08 -7.08 -9.49
N GLU A 338 -0.39 -7.44 -10.74
CA GLU A 338 -1.46 -8.38 -11.07
C GLU A 338 -1.26 -9.75 -10.43
N ARG A 339 -0.01 -10.24 -10.42
CA ARG A 339 0.34 -11.48 -9.72
C ARG A 339 0.10 -11.35 -8.22
N SER A 340 0.49 -10.24 -7.61
CA SER A 340 0.27 -9.98 -6.18
C SER A 340 -1.21 -9.87 -5.84
N VAL A 341 -2.03 -9.20 -6.66
CA VAL A 341 -3.49 -9.15 -6.49
C VAL A 341 -4.10 -10.56 -6.52
N ASN A 342 -3.69 -11.40 -7.46
CA ASN A 342 -4.14 -12.80 -7.52
C ASN A 342 -3.71 -13.61 -6.29
N ILE A 343 -2.49 -13.37 -5.78
CA ILE A 343 -2.02 -13.98 -4.53
C ILE A 343 -2.93 -13.54 -3.36
N ILE A 344 -3.24 -12.25 -3.23
CA ILE A 344 -4.12 -11.71 -2.20
C ILE A 344 -5.53 -12.32 -2.28
N TYR A 345 -6.09 -12.48 -3.49
CA TYR A 345 -7.37 -13.18 -3.65
C TYR A 345 -7.33 -14.61 -3.11
N SER A 346 -6.26 -15.35 -3.39
CA SER A 346 -6.15 -16.75 -2.96
C SER A 346 -5.77 -16.93 -1.49
N GLN A 347 -4.92 -16.06 -0.93
CA GLN A 347 -4.34 -16.24 0.40
C GLN A 347 -5.05 -15.43 1.49
N VAL A 348 -5.65 -14.31 1.13
CA VAL A 348 -6.36 -13.43 2.07
C VAL A 348 -7.86 -13.60 1.87
N PHE A 349 -8.41 -13.18 0.72
CA PHE A 349 -9.87 -13.14 0.51
C PHE A 349 -10.50 -14.52 0.63
N ALA A 350 -9.93 -15.52 -0.06
CA ALA A 350 -10.49 -16.87 -0.04
C ALA A 350 -10.45 -17.50 1.36
N ARG A 351 -9.46 -17.17 2.21
CA ARG A 351 -9.39 -17.72 3.57
C ARG A 351 -10.41 -17.07 4.50
N LEU A 352 -10.56 -15.76 4.41
CA LEU A 352 -11.46 -14.97 5.25
C LEU A 352 -12.92 -14.96 4.77
N ARG A 353 -13.24 -15.62 3.64
CA ARG A 353 -14.57 -15.61 3.00
C ARG A 353 -15.76 -16.06 3.86
N LYS A 354 -15.49 -16.76 4.97
CA LYS A 354 -16.52 -17.28 5.89
C LYS A 354 -16.56 -16.51 7.21
N GLU A 355 -15.65 -15.59 7.41
CA GLU A 355 -15.60 -14.76 8.61
C GLU A 355 -16.47 -13.52 8.40
N VAL A 356 -17.14 -13.09 9.46
CA VAL A 356 -17.96 -11.88 9.46
C VAL A 356 -17.26 -10.87 10.34
N PHE A 357 -16.98 -9.70 9.77
CA PHE A 357 -16.32 -8.60 10.45
C PHE A 357 -17.31 -7.50 10.77
N SER A 358 -17.14 -6.85 11.92
CA SER A 358 -18.01 -5.79 12.40
C SER A 358 -17.52 -4.39 12.03
N SER A 359 -16.23 -4.28 11.67
CA SER A 359 -15.60 -3.01 11.33
C SER A 359 -14.45 -3.20 10.35
N ILE A 360 -14.08 -2.11 9.67
CA ILE A 360 -12.91 -2.12 8.78
C ILE A 360 -11.59 -2.32 9.53
N SER A 361 -11.55 -1.97 10.82
CA SER A 361 -10.37 -2.22 11.67
C SER A 361 -10.13 -3.72 11.85
N GLU A 362 -11.19 -4.47 12.16
CA GLU A 362 -11.10 -5.93 12.29
C GLU A 362 -10.70 -6.60 10.96
N VAL A 363 -11.21 -6.12 9.83
CA VAL A 363 -10.78 -6.58 8.50
C VAL A 363 -9.28 -6.38 8.32
N ASN A 364 -8.77 -5.19 8.65
CA ASN A 364 -7.35 -4.87 8.53
C ASN A 364 -6.46 -5.70 9.47
N GLU A 365 -6.91 -5.97 10.69
CA GLU A 365 -6.23 -6.86 11.62
C GLU A 365 -6.16 -8.31 11.08
N ALA A 366 -7.26 -8.80 10.52
CA ALA A 366 -7.30 -10.12 9.89
C ALA A 366 -6.40 -10.19 8.64
N PHE A 367 -6.41 -9.14 7.82
CA PHE A 367 -5.52 -9.03 6.65
C PHE A 367 -4.07 -9.06 7.07
N LEU A 368 -3.68 -8.30 8.10
CA LEU A 368 -2.32 -8.26 8.61
C LEU A 368 -1.81 -9.67 9.00
N LYS A 369 -2.62 -10.45 9.72
CA LYS A 369 -2.29 -11.84 10.08
C LYS A 369 -2.05 -12.71 8.84
N MET A 370 -2.91 -12.59 7.83
CA MET A 370 -2.76 -13.38 6.59
C MET A 370 -1.54 -12.95 5.76
N ILE A 371 -1.25 -11.65 5.71
CA ILE A 371 -0.08 -11.10 5.00
C ILE A 371 1.21 -11.53 5.68
N GLN A 372 1.29 -11.48 7.02
CA GLN A 372 2.47 -11.93 7.75
C GLN A 372 2.77 -13.41 7.45
N ALA A 373 1.74 -14.26 7.48
CA ALA A 373 1.88 -15.66 7.11
C ALA A 373 2.30 -15.85 5.63
N LEU A 374 1.79 -15.01 4.72
CA LEU A 374 2.18 -15.02 3.31
C LEU A 374 3.66 -14.65 3.11
N ASN A 375 4.13 -13.60 3.80
CA ASN A 375 5.49 -13.10 3.65
C ASN A 375 6.53 -14.03 4.30
N GLN A 376 6.16 -14.74 5.37
CA GLN A 376 7.00 -15.77 6.00
C GLN A 376 7.03 -17.10 5.23
N LYS A 377 6.09 -17.32 4.30
CA LYS A 377 6.04 -18.55 3.52
C LYS A 377 7.23 -18.64 2.56
N LYS A 378 8.01 -19.70 2.69
CA LYS A 378 9.16 -20.02 1.81
C LYS A 378 8.73 -20.21 0.37
N TYR A 379 9.56 -19.76 -0.57
CA TYR A 379 9.35 -20.01 -1.99
C TYR A 379 9.50 -21.50 -2.34
N LYS A 380 8.80 -21.95 -3.38
CA LYS A 380 8.86 -23.36 -3.80
C LYS A 380 10.26 -23.68 -4.31
N GLY A 381 10.97 -24.57 -3.62
CA GLY A 381 12.34 -24.96 -3.98
C GLY A 381 13.43 -23.99 -3.50
N SER A 382 13.10 -23.04 -2.61
CA SER A 382 14.08 -22.16 -1.95
C SER A 382 13.93 -22.23 -0.44
N SER A 383 15.03 -22.02 0.29
CA SER A 383 15.04 -21.90 1.75
C SER A 383 14.53 -20.54 2.23
N LEU A 384 14.47 -19.55 1.33
CA LEU A 384 14.15 -18.15 1.62
C LEU A 384 12.65 -17.84 1.41
N SER A 385 12.13 -16.97 2.26
CA SER A 385 10.80 -16.37 2.17
C SER A 385 10.86 -14.95 1.58
N ARG A 386 9.69 -14.32 1.37
CA ARG A 386 9.62 -12.89 0.97
C ARG A 386 10.23 -12.00 2.04
N LEU A 387 9.94 -12.31 3.31
CA LEU A 387 10.47 -11.59 4.45
C LEU A 387 12.00 -11.71 4.50
N ASP A 388 12.55 -12.91 4.28
CA ASP A 388 14.02 -13.10 4.30
C ASP A 388 14.71 -12.26 3.22
N LEU A 389 14.16 -12.26 1.99
CA LEU A 389 14.70 -11.46 0.89
C LEU A 389 14.58 -9.95 1.16
N PHE A 390 13.47 -9.51 1.75
CA PHE A 390 13.26 -8.12 2.13
C PHE A 390 14.28 -7.67 3.18
N THR A 391 14.44 -8.44 4.26
CA THR A 391 15.37 -8.13 5.34
C THR A 391 16.83 -8.14 4.87
N GLN A 392 17.20 -9.06 3.99
CA GLN A 392 18.58 -9.19 3.49
C GLN A 392 18.95 -8.10 2.47
N ASN A 393 18.04 -7.76 1.56
CA ASN A 393 18.39 -6.97 0.38
C ASN A 393 17.77 -5.58 0.33
N GLU A 394 16.64 -5.32 1.01
CA GLU A 394 15.86 -4.09 0.81
C GLU A 394 15.74 -3.22 2.06
N GLN A 395 15.55 -3.83 3.25
CA GLN A 395 15.22 -3.08 4.46
C GLN A 395 16.25 -1.99 4.81
N ALA A 396 17.54 -2.28 4.64
CA ALA A 396 18.63 -1.33 4.91
C ALA A 396 18.75 -0.20 3.88
N LEU A 397 18.14 -0.36 2.69
CA LEU A 397 18.20 0.62 1.60
C LEU A 397 17.01 1.58 1.60
N LEU A 398 15.94 1.24 2.32
CA LEU A 398 14.78 2.13 2.47
C LEU A 398 15.14 3.38 3.28
N LYS A 399 14.56 4.52 2.90
CA LYS A 399 14.73 5.77 3.64
C LYS A 399 13.99 5.69 4.98
N PRO A 400 14.56 6.26 6.06
CA PRO A 400 13.91 6.26 7.36
C PRO A 400 12.61 7.07 7.32
N LEU A 401 11.60 6.61 8.05
CA LEU A 401 10.33 7.32 8.17
C LEU A 401 10.46 8.51 9.14
N PRO A 402 9.82 9.64 8.85
CA PRO A 402 9.74 10.76 9.79
C PRO A 402 8.95 10.36 11.06
N LEU A 403 9.36 10.87 12.22
CA LEU A 403 8.72 10.60 13.52
C LEU A 403 7.27 11.10 13.60
N ARG A 404 6.91 12.12 12.81
CA ARG A 404 5.56 12.70 12.80
C ARG A 404 4.72 12.06 11.70
N PRO A 405 3.47 11.68 11.99
CA PRO A 405 2.58 11.12 10.98
C PRO A 405 2.26 12.15 9.90
N PHE A 406 2.11 11.68 8.66
CA PHE A 406 1.68 12.55 7.58
C PHE A 406 0.27 13.07 7.85
N THR A 407 0.08 14.37 7.66
CA THR A 407 -1.23 15.01 7.76
C THR A 407 -1.49 15.77 6.47
N LEU A 408 -2.55 15.40 5.75
CA LEU A 408 -2.92 16.07 4.51
C LEU A 408 -3.29 17.53 4.80
N LYS A 409 -2.57 18.46 4.17
CA LYS A 409 -2.85 19.88 4.28
C LYS A 409 -3.72 20.34 3.11
N SER A 410 -4.85 20.91 3.42
CA SER A 410 -5.77 21.48 2.44
C SER A 410 -5.36 22.92 2.10
N VAL A 411 -5.40 23.27 0.82
CA VAL A 411 -5.09 24.63 0.34
C VAL A 411 -6.39 25.33 -0.03
N SER A 412 -6.56 26.57 0.42
CA SER A 412 -7.71 27.41 0.09
C SER A 412 -7.23 28.83 -0.23
N ARG A 413 -7.70 29.40 -1.34
CA ARG A 413 -7.43 30.81 -1.67
C ARG A 413 -8.60 31.65 -1.18
N LEU A 414 -8.35 32.51 -0.19
CA LEU A 414 -9.37 33.30 0.49
C LEU A 414 -9.04 34.79 0.39
N MET A 415 -10.06 35.62 0.45
CA MET A 415 -9.93 37.08 0.54
C MET A 415 -10.06 37.50 2.00
N VAL A 416 -9.16 38.35 2.47
CA VAL A 416 -9.23 38.91 3.83
C VAL A 416 -10.37 39.92 3.87
N GLN A 417 -11.35 39.66 4.74
CA GLN A 417 -12.53 40.50 4.92
C GLN A 417 -12.18 41.82 5.64
N ASN A 418 -13.07 42.81 5.56
CA ASN A 418 -12.87 44.13 6.20
C ASN A 418 -12.74 44.07 7.73
N ASN A 419 -13.21 42.99 8.34
CA ASN A 419 -13.01 42.70 9.76
C ASN A 419 -11.66 42.01 10.05
N TYR A 420 -10.67 42.04 9.15
CA TYR A 420 -9.35 41.39 9.27
C TYR A 420 -9.39 39.88 9.54
N HIS A 421 -10.46 39.20 9.10
CA HIS A 421 -10.58 37.74 9.18
C HIS A 421 -10.72 37.08 7.81
N ILE A 422 -10.36 35.80 7.77
CA ILE A 422 -10.65 34.87 6.68
C ILE A 422 -11.64 33.82 7.18
N GLU A 423 -12.59 33.46 6.33
CA GLU A 423 -13.57 32.40 6.63
C GLU A 423 -13.14 31.09 5.96
N LEU A 424 -12.79 30.08 6.78
CA LEU A 424 -12.60 28.72 6.29
C LEU A 424 -13.94 27.99 6.29
N ARG A 425 -14.65 28.03 5.15
CA ARG A 425 -15.99 27.41 4.98
C ARG A 425 -16.02 25.93 5.37
N ALA A 426 -14.98 25.17 5.05
CA ALA A 426 -14.87 23.75 5.40
C ALA A 426 -14.93 23.51 6.92
N LEU A 427 -14.44 24.47 7.71
CA LEU A 427 -14.44 24.44 9.18
C LEU A 427 -15.56 25.27 9.80
N LYS A 428 -16.25 26.09 8.98
CA LYS A 428 -17.18 27.14 9.41
C LYS A 428 -16.56 28.04 10.49
N GLN A 429 -15.27 28.37 10.39
CA GLN A 429 -14.55 29.12 11.43
C GLN A 429 -13.80 30.32 10.83
N TYR A 430 -13.69 31.39 11.59
CA TYR A 430 -13.01 32.63 11.20
C TYR A 430 -11.63 32.74 11.84
N PHE A 431 -10.61 33.07 11.07
CA PHE A 431 -9.24 33.25 11.55
C PHE A 431 -8.75 34.64 11.20
N SER A 432 -8.18 35.33 12.19
CA SER A 432 -7.62 36.66 11.96
C SER A 432 -6.33 36.63 11.16
N VAL A 433 -6.06 37.70 10.45
CA VAL A 433 -4.84 37.97 9.68
C VAL A 433 -4.40 39.39 10.00
N PRO A 434 -3.10 39.74 9.97
CA PRO A 434 -2.68 41.12 10.22
C PRO A 434 -3.47 42.12 9.37
N TYR A 435 -4.04 43.15 10.01
CA TYR A 435 -4.99 44.07 9.37
C TYR A 435 -4.46 44.78 8.12
N ILE A 436 -3.14 44.86 7.96
CA ILE A 436 -2.48 45.39 6.75
C ILE A 436 -2.82 44.61 5.48
N TYR A 437 -3.29 43.36 5.61
CA TYR A 437 -3.64 42.49 4.48
C TYR A 437 -5.14 42.50 4.16
N VAL A 438 -5.94 43.37 4.77
CA VAL A 438 -7.38 43.52 4.45
C VAL A 438 -7.58 43.80 2.95
N GLY A 439 -8.53 43.10 2.33
CA GLY A 439 -8.81 43.18 0.89
C GLY A 439 -7.83 42.43 0.00
N LYS A 440 -6.76 41.84 0.54
CA LYS A 440 -5.81 41.03 -0.22
C LYS A 440 -6.28 39.58 -0.32
N ARG A 441 -5.82 38.87 -1.36
CA ARG A 441 -6.00 37.41 -1.51
C ARG A 441 -4.83 36.68 -0.88
N VAL A 442 -5.13 35.73 -0.01
CA VAL A 442 -4.15 34.92 0.73
C VAL A 442 -4.35 33.44 0.42
N SER A 443 -3.26 32.68 0.48
CA SER A 443 -3.29 31.21 0.39
C SER A 443 -3.26 30.64 1.80
N VAL A 444 -4.23 29.79 2.11
CA VAL A 444 -4.42 29.23 3.44
C VAL A 444 -4.19 27.74 3.36
N LEU A 445 -3.15 27.29 4.04
CA LEU A 445 -2.79 25.88 4.18
C LEU A 445 -3.26 25.44 5.56
N TRP A 446 -4.14 24.45 5.64
CA TRP A 446 -4.73 24.05 6.91
C TRP A 446 -4.86 22.54 7.06
N ASP A 447 -4.76 22.08 8.30
CA ASP A 447 -4.91 20.71 8.73
C ASP A 447 -5.77 20.65 10.02
N PRO A 448 -6.06 19.47 10.60
CA PRO A 448 -6.86 19.37 11.82
C PRO A 448 -6.30 20.17 13.02
N SER A 449 -4.98 20.36 13.08
CA SER A 449 -4.24 20.97 14.20
C SER A 449 -3.81 22.42 13.97
N SER A 450 -3.75 22.88 12.72
CA SER A 450 -3.18 24.18 12.41
C SER A 450 -3.78 24.85 11.16
N VAL A 451 -3.72 26.17 11.12
CA VAL A 451 -4.05 27.00 9.96
C VAL A 451 -2.89 27.97 9.73
N LEU A 452 -2.26 27.85 8.56
CA LEU A 452 -1.13 28.66 8.11
C LEU A 452 -1.61 29.56 6.98
N VAL A 453 -1.42 30.87 7.13
CA VAL A 453 -1.85 31.85 6.13
C VAL A 453 -0.62 32.44 5.46
N TYR A 454 -0.62 32.46 4.13
CA TYR A 454 0.45 32.96 3.28
C TYR A 454 -0.04 34.09 2.38
N TYR A 455 0.76 35.14 2.24
CA TYR A 455 0.62 36.18 1.22
C TYR A 455 1.91 36.23 0.39
N GLU A 456 1.82 36.11 -0.93
CA GLU A 456 2.98 36.11 -1.84
C GLU A 456 4.12 35.19 -1.35
N GLN A 457 3.79 33.94 -1.00
CA GLN A 457 4.71 32.91 -0.46
C GLN A 457 5.32 33.20 0.91
N LYS A 458 5.04 34.36 1.53
CA LYS A 458 5.44 34.68 2.90
C LYS A 458 4.38 34.23 3.90
N LEU A 459 4.79 33.51 4.95
CA LEU A 459 3.91 33.16 6.07
C LEU A 459 3.58 34.41 6.88
N ILE A 460 2.30 34.74 6.99
CA ILE A 460 1.81 35.96 7.65
C ILE A 460 1.03 35.70 8.94
N ALA A 461 0.49 34.49 9.13
CA ALA A 461 -0.23 34.12 10.34
C ALA A 461 -0.22 32.61 10.56
N ILE A 462 -0.21 32.20 11.84
CA ILE A 462 -0.32 30.81 12.28
C ILE A 462 -1.39 30.74 13.36
N HIS A 463 -2.34 29.81 13.22
CA HIS A 463 -3.33 29.50 14.25
C HIS A 463 -3.26 28.03 14.62
N LEU A 464 -3.09 27.74 15.91
CA LEU A 464 -3.21 26.40 16.45
C LEU A 464 -4.69 26.07 16.72
N ARG A 465 -5.07 24.82 16.48
CA ARG A 465 -6.43 24.31 16.66
C ARG A 465 -6.41 23.11 17.59
N TRP A 466 -7.25 23.16 18.62
CA TRP A 466 -7.47 22.02 19.52
C TRP A 466 -8.85 21.37 19.37
N ALA A 467 -9.85 22.09 18.85
CA ALA A 467 -11.18 21.53 18.64
C ALA A 467 -11.95 22.24 17.49
N PRO A 468 -12.91 21.56 16.83
CA PRO A 468 -13.83 22.20 15.91
C PRO A 468 -14.72 23.20 16.66
N CYS A 469 -14.69 24.48 16.25
CA CYS A 469 -15.49 25.54 16.85
C CYS A 469 -16.27 26.29 15.75
N PRO A 470 -17.32 25.68 15.18
CA PRO A 470 -18.10 26.29 14.11
C PRO A 470 -18.74 27.60 14.58
N GLY A 471 -18.69 28.62 13.72
CA GLY A 471 -19.20 29.97 13.95
C GLY A 471 -18.30 30.88 14.80
N LYS A 472 -17.21 30.38 15.37
CA LYS A 472 -16.35 31.18 16.26
C LYS A 472 -15.24 31.93 15.51
N TYR A 473 -14.78 33.02 16.14
CA TYR A 473 -13.63 33.82 15.69
C TYR A 473 -12.39 33.45 16.50
N SER A 474 -11.30 33.12 15.80
CA SER A 474 -9.95 32.97 16.35
C SER A 474 -9.14 34.23 16.04
N THR A 475 -9.14 35.17 16.99
CA THR A 475 -8.51 36.48 16.81
C THR A 475 -7.23 36.59 17.63
N LEU A 476 -6.09 36.78 16.96
CA LEU A 476 -4.83 37.12 17.63
C LEU A 476 -4.76 38.64 17.84
N ALA A 477 -4.28 39.04 19.02
CA ALA A 477 -4.19 40.46 19.39
C ALA A 477 -3.30 41.27 18.43
N GLU A 478 -2.18 40.68 18.00
CA GLU A 478 -1.22 41.26 17.06
C GLU A 478 -1.81 41.53 15.67
N HIS A 479 -2.93 40.88 15.32
CA HIS A 479 -3.58 41.09 14.03
C HIS A 479 -4.51 42.30 14.03
N MET A 480 -4.92 42.79 15.21
CA MET A 480 -5.87 43.89 15.32
C MET A 480 -5.21 45.25 15.02
N PRO A 481 -5.93 46.19 14.37
CA PRO A 481 -5.50 47.58 14.31
C PRO A 481 -5.35 48.19 15.72
N PRO A 482 -4.44 49.16 15.92
CA PRO A 482 -4.21 49.77 17.25
C PRO A 482 -5.46 50.34 17.92
N SER A 483 -6.42 50.86 17.14
CA SER A 483 -7.70 51.38 17.64
C SER A 483 -8.61 50.27 18.16
N HIS A 484 -8.70 49.15 17.44
CA HIS A 484 -9.53 48.00 17.79
C HIS A 484 -8.92 47.20 18.95
N PHE A 485 -7.60 47.10 19.01
CA PHE A 485 -6.89 46.52 20.15
C PHE A 485 -7.23 47.28 21.44
N LYS A 486 -7.09 48.62 21.43
CA LYS A 486 -7.49 49.48 22.56
C LYS A 486 -8.97 49.33 22.90
N ALA A 487 -9.86 49.25 21.92
CA ALA A 487 -11.29 49.04 22.15
C ALA A 487 -11.59 47.67 22.80
N THR A 488 -10.84 46.63 22.42
CA THR A 488 -10.97 45.27 22.97
C THR A 488 -10.43 45.20 24.39
N GLU A 489 -9.28 45.82 24.67
CA GLU A 489 -8.79 46.02 26.03
C GLU A 489 -9.85 46.73 26.88
N LEU A 490 -10.47 47.79 26.33
CA LEU A 490 -11.54 48.56 26.98
C LEU A 490 -12.82 47.75 27.27
N ARG A 491 -13.17 46.77 26.42
CA ARG A 491 -14.30 45.86 26.62
C ARG A 491 -13.98 44.71 27.58
N GLY A 492 -12.71 44.32 27.69
CA GLY A 492 -12.23 43.24 28.56
C GLY A 492 -11.91 43.67 30.00
N LEU A 493 -12.19 44.93 30.37
CA LEU A 493 -12.08 45.40 31.75
C LEU A 493 -13.24 44.86 32.58
N SER A 494 -12.88 44.12 33.63
CA SER A 494 -13.75 43.78 34.74
C SER A 494 -13.38 44.65 35.94
N GLU A 495 -14.32 44.78 36.88
CA GLU A 495 -14.09 45.43 38.17
C GLU A 495 -12.89 44.81 38.91
N GLU A 496 -12.75 43.48 38.88
CA GLU A 496 -11.62 42.75 39.47
C GLU A 496 -10.27 43.15 38.86
N LYS A 497 -10.20 43.29 37.53
CA LYS A 497 -8.96 43.72 36.85
C LYS A 497 -8.61 45.18 37.19
N LEU A 498 -9.61 46.06 37.23
CA LEU A 498 -9.42 47.47 37.58
C LEU A 498 -8.94 47.64 39.02
N THR A 499 -9.57 46.93 39.96
CA THR A 499 -9.19 46.96 41.37
C THR A 499 -7.80 46.34 41.59
N ALA A 500 -7.44 45.27 40.89
CA ALA A 500 -6.09 44.70 40.94
C ALA A 500 -5.00 45.67 40.42
N LEU A 501 -5.29 46.38 39.33
CA LEU A 501 -4.38 47.40 38.78
C LEU A 501 -4.25 48.61 39.72
N ALA A 502 -5.36 49.08 40.28
CA ALA A 502 -5.37 50.19 41.23
C ALA A 502 -4.60 49.85 42.52
N LYS A 503 -4.76 48.62 43.05
CA LYS A 503 -4.05 48.12 44.23
C LYS A 503 -2.52 48.10 44.05
N LYS A 504 -2.03 47.88 42.83
CA LYS A 504 -0.59 47.93 42.51
C LYS A 504 0.00 49.34 42.52
N ILE A 505 -0.84 50.38 42.46
CA ILE A 505 -0.42 51.78 42.50
C ILE A 505 -0.43 52.27 43.95
N GLY A 506 -1.54 52.04 44.67
CA GLY A 506 -1.61 52.34 46.10
C GLY A 506 -3.03 52.27 46.68
N PRO A 507 -3.17 52.39 48.01
CA PRO A 507 -4.44 52.27 48.74
C PRO A 507 -5.47 53.36 48.37
N HIS A 508 -5.06 54.61 48.18
CA HIS A 508 -5.93 55.71 47.81
C HIS A 508 -6.40 55.62 46.36
N THR A 509 -5.56 55.15 45.44
CA THR A 509 -5.98 54.88 44.05
C THR A 509 -7.03 53.75 44.00
N LEU A 510 -6.89 52.72 44.84
CA LEU A 510 -7.90 51.66 44.97
C LEU A 510 -9.25 52.20 45.48
N LEU A 511 -9.23 53.03 46.53
CA LEU A 511 -10.44 53.64 47.08
C LEU A 511 -11.13 54.55 46.06
N ALA A 512 -10.36 55.37 45.34
CA ALA A 512 -10.90 56.23 44.29
C ALA A 512 -11.58 55.43 43.16
N VAL A 513 -10.97 54.34 42.70
CA VAL A 513 -11.53 53.47 41.66
C VAL A 513 -12.81 52.77 42.14
N LYS A 514 -12.84 52.26 43.39
CA LYS A 514 -14.05 51.65 43.97
C LYS A 514 -15.18 52.67 44.11
N SER A 515 -14.90 53.85 44.64
CA SER A 515 -15.90 54.91 44.82
C SER A 515 -16.51 55.39 43.49
N ILE A 516 -15.74 55.38 42.39
CA ILE A 516 -16.25 55.74 41.06
C ILE A 516 -17.16 54.65 40.49
N ILE A 517 -16.83 53.36 40.73
CA ILE A 517 -17.63 52.23 40.26
C ILE A 517 -18.95 52.13 41.04
N GLU A 518 -18.92 52.25 42.37
CA GLU A 518 -20.10 52.19 43.25
C GLU A 518 -21.09 53.32 43.00
N LYS A 519 -20.61 54.53 42.67
CA LYS A 519 -21.45 55.71 42.43
C LYS A 519 -22.00 55.80 40.99
N ALA A 520 -21.59 54.92 40.08
CA ALA A 520 -21.99 55.00 38.68
C ALA A 520 -23.28 54.24 38.39
N THR A 521 -24.23 54.92 37.73
CA THR A 521 -25.50 54.33 37.28
C THR A 521 -25.31 53.18 36.27
N TYR A 522 -24.23 53.24 35.48
CA TYR A 522 -23.82 52.19 34.56
C TYR A 522 -22.34 51.83 34.77
N PRO A 523 -22.02 50.68 35.40
CA PRO A 523 -20.65 50.29 35.74
C PRO A 523 -19.68 50.27 34.55
N GLN A 524 -20.16 49.88 33.36
CA GLN A 524 -19.33 49.86 32.14
C GLN A 524 -18.86 51.25 31.70
N GLN A 525 -19.60 52.33 32.00
CA GLN A 525 -19.16 53.70 31.73
C GLN A 525 -18.07 54.14 32.73
N ALA A 526 -18.18 53.70 33.99
CA ALA A 526 -17.15 53.94 35.01
C ALA A 526 -15.83 53.24 34.69
N PHE A 527 -15.85 52.05 34.09
CA PHE A 527 -14.63 51.31 33.76
C PHE A 527 -13.69 52.07 32.82
N LYS A 528 -14.23 52.83 31.86
CA LYS A 528 -13.43 53.70 30.97
C LYS A 528 -12.74 54.81 31.76
N SER A 529 -13.48 55.47 32.66
CA SER A 529 -12.97 56.55 33.51
C SER A 529 -11.90 56.04 34.50
N CYS A 530 -12.14 54.90 35.14
CA CYS A 530 -11.18 54.26 36.05
C CYS A 530 -9.90 53.85 35.33
N ASN A 531 -10.01 53.23 34.14
CA ASN A 531 -8.83 52.89 33.34
C ASN A 531 -8.05 54.15 32.91
N ALA A 532 -8.76 55.23 32.55
CA ALA A 532 -8.12 56.50 32.19
C ALA A 532 -7.35 57.12 33.37
N ILE A 533 -7.87 57.01 34.61
CA ILE A 533 -7.15 57.43 35.83
C ILE A 533 -5.89 56.59 36.03
N ILE A 534 -5.99 55.26 35.94
CA ILE A 534 -4.86 54.33 36.07
C ILE A 534 -3.77 54.62 35.03
N MET A 535 -4.16 55.00 33.80
CA MET A 535 -3.21 55.32 32.73
C MET A 535 -2.44 56.62 32.95
N LEU A 536 -2.90 57.54 33.82
CA LEU A 536 -2.15 58.75 34.18
C LEU A 536 -0.81 58.42 34.87
N GLN A 537 -0.65 57.21 35.43
CA GLN A 537 0.62 56.76 36.01
C GLN A 537 1.77 56.77 34.99
N LYS A 538 1.46 56.55 33.69
CA LYS A 538 2.47 56.53 32.62
C LYS A 538 3.05 57.92 32.36
N GLN A 539 2.28 58.98 32.63
CA GLN A 539 2.69 60.35 32.38
C GLN A 539 3.25 61.04 33.64
N TYR A 540 2.70 60.75 34.82
CA TYR A 540 3.04 61.46 36.06
C TYR A 540 3.75 60.60 37.11
N GLY A 541 3.88 59.29 36.89
CA GLY A 541 4.45 58.34 37.86
C GLY A 541 3.42 57.85 38.89
N LYS A 542 3.75 56.75 39.57
CA LYS A 542 2.85 56.06 40.52
C LYS A 542 2.61 56.88 41.80
N GLU A 543 3.67 57.44 42.37
CA GLU A 543 3.61 58.18 43.64
C GLU A 543 2.76 59.44 43.53
N ARG A 544 2.94 60.21 42.44
CA ARG A 544 2.15 61.42 42.18
C ARG A 544 0.69 61.10 41.93
N LEU A 545 0.39 60.01 41.22
CA LEU A 545 -0.97 59.57 41.00
C LEU A 545 -1.65 59.17 42.32
N GLU A 546 -0.95 58.46 43.19
CA GLU A 546 -1.46 58.06 44.50
C GLU A 546 -1.77 59.27 45.39
N ALA A 547 -0.85 60.26 45.45
CA ALA A 547 -1.07 61.51 46.17
C ALA A 547 -2.25 62.33 45.59
N ALA A 548 -2.37 62.38 44.26
CA ALA A 548 -3.49 63.04 43.60
C ALA A 548 -4.83 62.33 43.89
N CYS A 549 -4.86 61.00 43.96
CA CYS A 549 -6.04 60.23 44.36
C CYS A 549 -6.40 60.48 45.83
N ALA A 550 -5.42 60.58 46.73
CA ALA A 550 -5.64 60.94 48.13
C ALA A 550 -6.27 62.33 48.26
N HIS A 551 -5.78 63.31 47.49
CA HIS A 551 -6.34 64.64 47.46
C HIS A 551 -7.73 64.70 46.80
N ALA A 552 -7.96 63.89 45.75
CA ALA A 552 -9.26 63.80 45.11
C ALA A 552 -10.34 63.18 46.01
N LEU A 553 -9.96 62.24 46.90
CA LEU A 553 -10.86 61.61 47.89
C LEU A 553 -11.38 62.60 48.94
N ALA A 554 -10.71 63.73 49.15
CA ALA A 554 -11.18 64.79 50.04
C ALA A 554 -12.36 65.61 49.46
N HIS A 555 -12.65 65.48 48.16
CA HIS A 555 -13.76 66.16 47.49
C HIS A 555 -15.02 65.29 47.41
N THR A 556 -16.19 65.93 47.33
CA THR A 556 -17.51 65.27 47.31
C THR A 556 -17.74 64.39 46.07
N ARG A 557 -17.10 64.69 44.93
CA ARG A 557 -17.18 63.92 43.68
C ARG A 557 -15.80 63.66 43.11
N ILE A 558 -15.55 62.40 42.76
CA ILE A 558 -14.30 61.96 42.14
C ILE A 558 -14.60 61.58 40.70
N ASN A 559 -13.87 62.18 39.77
CA ASN A 559 -13.92 61.82 38.35
C ASN A 559 -12.53 61.98 37.72
N TYR A 560 -12.37 61.47 36.51
CA TYR A 560 -11.09 61.56 35.78
C TYR A 560 -10.58 63.00 35.63
N HIS A 561 -11.48 63.96 35.38
CA HIS A 561 -11.10 65.36 35.18
C HIS A 561 -10.52 65.98 36.44
N LEU A 562 -11.09 65.70 37.62
CA LEU A 562 -10.58 66.20 38.89
C LEU A 562 -9.16 65.71 39.16
N VAL A 563 -8.93 64.40 39.05
CA VAL A 563 -7.59 63.80 39.25
C VAL A 563 -6.58 64.36 38.25
N LYS A 564 -6.99 64.52 36.98
CA LYS A 564 -6.15 65.12 35.94
C LYS A 564 -5.81 66.59 36.23
N THR A 565 -6.77 67.36 36.75
CA THR A 565 -6.55 68.77 37.10
C THR A 565 -5.59 68.89 38.28
N ILE A 566 -5.74 68.08 39.33
CA ILE A 566 -4.83 68.05 40.49
C ILE A 566 -3.38 67.73 40.06
N LEU A 567 -3.20 66.74 39.19
CA LEU A 567 -1.88 66.37 38.66
C LEU A 567 -1.26 67.46 37.76
N LYS A 568 -2.10 68.19 37.01
CA LYS A 568 -1.66 69.30 36.15
C LYS A 568 -1.30 70.55 36.94
N SER A 569 -2.07 70.89 37.98
CA SER A 569 -1.84 72.07 38.81
C SER A 569 -0.74 71.85 39.86
N GLY A 570 -0.22 70.62 40.01
CA GLY A 570 0.76 70.29 41.05
C GLY A 570 0.16 70.22 42.45
N GLY A 571 -1.17 70.16 42.57
CA GLY A 571 -1.88 70.05 43.86
C GLY A 571 -1.57 68.75 44.59
N ASP A 572 -1.01 67.75 43.89
CA ASP A 572 -0.47 66.52 44.47
C ASP A 572 0.74 66.75 45.39
N LYS A 573 1.40 67.91 45.30
CA LYS A 573 2.58 68.28 46.09
C LYS A 573 2.28 69.20 47.27
N GLN A 574 1.03 69.65 47.41
CA GLN A 574 0.62 70.50 48.53
C GLN A 574 0.18 69.64 49.72
N PRO A 575 0.62 69.95 50.95
CA PRO A 575 0.19 69.22 52.13
C PRO A 575 -1.32 69.40 52.33
N LEU A 576 -2.04 68.30 52.52
CA LEU A 576 -3.47 68.29 52.85
C LEU A 576 -3.68 69.11 54.13
N LEU A 577 -4.38 70.25 54.02
CA LEU A 577 -4.53 71.22 55.12
C LEU A 577 -5.36 70.73 56.33
N HIS A 578 -5.82 69.48 56.35
CA HIS A 578 -6.39 68.86 57.55
C HIS A 578 -6.09 67.35 57.58
N PRO A 579 -5.31 66.84 58.55
CA PRO A 579 -5.37 65.44 58.91
C PRO A 579 -6.76 65.18 59.51
N SER A 580 -7.45 64.18 58.99
CA SER A 580 -8.69 63.65 59.54
C SER A 580 -8.47 63.33 61.03
N ARG A 581 -9.02 64.15 61.92
CA ARG A 581 -9.15 63.80 63.34
C ARG A 581 -10.01 62.52 63.42
N PRO A 582 -9.58 61.46 64.12
CA PRO A 582 -10.49 60.37 64.43
C PRO A 582 -11.66 60.96 65.25
N ALA A 583 -12.89 60.59 64.88
CA ALA A 583 -14.09 61.00 65.58
C ALA A 583 -13.96 60.63 67.07
N SER A 584 -13.72 61.61 67.91
CA SER A 584 -13.81 61.45 69.36
C SER A 584 -15.29 61.34 69.66
N THR A 585 -15.73 60.16 70.08
CA THR A 585 -17.05 59.94 70.66
C THR A 585 -17.20 60.89 71.84
N VAL A 586 -18.02 61.93 71.70
CA VAL A 586 -18.51 62.72 72.83
C VAL A 586 -19.49 61.82 73.56
N SER A 587 -18.99 61.07 74.54
CA SER A 587 -19.83 60.37 75.52
C SER A 587 -19.98 61.28 76.74
N GLY A 588 -21.07 62.04 76.76
CA GLY A 588 -21.51 62.81 77.91
C GLY A 588 -22.91 63.37 77.65
N PRO A 589 -23.87 63.26 78.58
CA PRO A 589 -25.21 63.76 78.38
C PRO A 589 -25.17 65.30 78.26
N LEU A 590 -25.68 65.83 77.15
CA LEU A 590 -25.94 67.27 76.99
C LEU A 590 -27.10 67.65 77.91
N GLN A 591 -26.77 68.11 79.12
CA GLN A 591 -27.72 68.45 80.20
C GLN A 591 -28.58 69.71 79.96
N ASN A 592 -28.69 70.23 78.73
CA ASN A 592 -29.31 71.55 78.48
C ASN A 592 -30.23 71.61 77.26
N ILE A 593 -31.14 70.64 77.09
CA ILE A 593 -32.27 70.78 76.16
C ILE A 593 -33.57 70.65 76.96
N ARG A 594 -34.24 71.79 77.18
CA ARG A 594 -35.59 71.87 77.76
C ARG A 594 -36.56 71.17 76.79
N GLY A 595 -37.28 70.17 77.28
CA GLY A 595 -38.29 69.44 76.51
C GLY A 595 -39.62 70.18 76.42
N ALA A 596 -40.48 69.72 75.52
CA ALA A 596 -41.78 70.30 75.20
C ALA A 596 -42.83 70.31 76.36
N ALA A 597 -42.47 69.87 77.56
CA ALA A 597 -43.27 70.02 78.78
C ALA A 597 -43.02 71.35 79.53
N SER A 598 -42.20 72.25 78.98
CA SER A 598 -41.95 73.61 79.52
C SER A 598 -42.79 74.71 78.87
N TYR A 599 -43.71 74.36 77.97
CA TYR A 599 -44.67 75.28 77.38
C TYR A 599 -46.07 74.68 77.61
N ASN A 600 -46.80 75.25 78.56
CA ASN A 600 -48.24 75.03 78.74
C ASN A 600 -49.01 75.43 77.48
#